data_AF-A0A382TFG4-F1
#
_entry.id   AF-A0A382TFG4-F1
#
_cell.length_a   1.000
_cell.length_b   1.000
_cell.length_c   1.000
_cell.angle_alpha   90.00
_cell.angle_beta   90.00
_cell.angle_gamma   90.00
#
_symmetry.space_group_name_H-M   'P 1'
#
loop_
_entity.id
_entity.type
_entity.pdbx_description
1 polymer ?
#
loop_
_entity_poly.entity_id
_entity_poly.type
_entity_poly.pdbx_seq_one_letter_code
_entity_poly.pdbx_strand_id
1 'polypeptide(L)'
;MFIIQNFLSEFMDSLGVLIPIFAILLPAFIVLIVFVYNSKQEKYKYDALIEVSKNVKESEEVSDLLKSFKEEKKSNTDLRKTGLVTIFTGIGLSALDYFGLGTDVLFGVGLLVMFIGVGQMIAGYVYPNQPDEITDTVESYEKK
;
A
#
# COMPACT_ATOMS: atom_id res chain seq x y z
N MET A 1 44.17 12.20 -26.65
CA MET A 1 43.33 12.61 -25.49
C MET A 1 41.99 13.21 -25.94
N PHE A 2 41.96 14.07 -26.96
CA PHE A 2 40.76 14.77 -27.45
C PHE A 2 39.62 13.88 -28.00
N ILE A 3 39.94 12.80 -28.75
CA ILE A 3 38.93 11.91 -29.35
C ILE A 3 38.14 11.11 -28.29
N ILE A 4 38.84 10.64 -27.26
CA ILE A 4 38.22 9.89 -26.15
C ILE A 4 37.29 10.80 -25.35
N GLN A 5 37.64 12.09 -25.24
CA GLN A 5 36.86 13.06 -24.47
C GLN A 5 35.56 13.47 -25.19
N ASN A 6 35.59 13.61 -26.51
CA ASN A 6 34.37 13.85 -27.32
C ASN A 6 33.45 12.62 -27.35
N PHE A 7 34.01 11.42 -27.45
CA PHE A 7 33.23 10.18 -27.40
C PHE A 7 32.54 9.99 -26.04
N LEU A 8 33.25 10.30 -24.94
CA LEU A 8 32.67 10.28 -23.61
C LEU A 8 31.59 11.35 -23.44
N SER A 9 31.71 12.53 -24.04
CA SER A 9 30.66 13.56 -23.94
C SER A 9 29.40 13.19 -24.71
N GLU A 10 29.53 12.65 -25.93
CA GLU A 10 28.37 12.15 -26.71
C GLU A 10 27.67 10.99 -26.00
N PHE A 11 28.43 10.08 -25.37
CA PHE A 11 27.87 9.01 -24.56
C PHE A 11 27.13 9.54 -23.32
N MET A 12 27.69 10.54 -22.62
CA MET A 12 27.03 11.16 -21.47
C MET A 12 25.78 11.94 -21.86
N ASP A 13 25.76 12.59 -23.02
CA ASP A 13 24.56 13.27 -23.55
C ASP A 13 23.43 12.28 -23.88
N SER A 14 23.79 11.14 -24.49
CA SER A 14 22.82 10.06 -24.75
C SER A 14 22.31 9.42 -23.45
N LEU A 15 23.14 9.30 -22.42
CA LEU A 15 22.72 8.82 -21.10
C LEU A 15 21.86 9.85 -20.36
N GLY A 16 22.08 11.14 -20.59
CA GLY A 16 21.31 12.23 -19.99
C GLY A 16 19.80 12.16 -20.26
N VAL A 17 19.41 11.65 -21.45
CA VAL A 17 17.99 11.41 -21.78
C VAL A 17 17.46 10.09 -21.20
N LEU A 18 18.33 9.09 -21.06
CA LEU A 18 17.95 7.76 -20.57
C LEU A 18 17.63 7.75 -19.07
N ILE A 19 18.40 8.49 -18.26
CA ILE A 19 18.26 8.57 -16.81
C ILE A 19 16.85 9.00 -16.36
N PRO A 20 16.28 10.13 -16.82
CA PRO A 20 14.95 10.55 -16.40
C PRO A 20 13.85 9.57 -16.85
N ILE A 21 14.02 8.93 -18.01
CA ILE A 21 13.08 7.91 -18.50
C ILE A 21 13.04 6.72 -17.54
N PHE A 22 14.20 6.18 -17.15
CA PHE A 22 14.24 5.06 -16.21
C PHE A 22 13.81 5.45 -14.80
N ALA A 23 14.13 6.68 -14.35
CA ALA A 23 13.72 7.18 -13.04
C ALA A 23 12.19 7.22 -12.86
N ILE A 24 11.44 7.50 -13.93
CA ILE A 24 9.96 7.51 -13.90
C ILE A 24 9.40 6.11 -14.19
N LEU A 25 10.01 5.36 -15.11
CA LEU A 25 9.49 4.06 -15.56
C LEU A 25 9.60 2.96 -14.49
N LEU A 26 10.72 2.92 -13.74
CA LEU A 26 10.94 1.90 -12.70
C LEU A 26 9.87 1.89 -11.60
N PRO A 27 9.55 3.02 -10.93
CA PRO A 27 8.52 3.02 -9.89
C PRO A 27 7.14 2.66 -10.45
N ALA A 28 6.79 3.13 -11.65
CA ALA A 28 5.54 2.76 -12.31
C ALA A 28 5.45 1.24 -12.57
N PHE A 29 6.56 0.62 -12.99
CA PHE A 29 6.62 -0.81 -13.24
C PHE A 29 6.50 -1.64 -11.95
N ILE A 30 7.13 -1.20 -10.85
CA ILE A 30 7.01 -1.85 -9.54
C ILE A 30 5.55 -1.85 -9.07
N VAL A 31 4.86 -0.71 -9.16
CA VAL A 31 3.44 -0.60 -8.79
C VAL A 31 2.58 -1.54 -9.64
N LEU A 32 2.85 -1.63 -10.95
CA LEU A 32 2.12 -2.51 -11.86
C LEU A 32 2.30 -4.00 -11.47
N ILE A 33 3.53 -4.43 -11.19
CA ILE A 33 3.80 -5.81 -10.76
C ILE A 33 3.04 -6.14 -9.47
N VAL A 34 3.14 -5.27 -8.46
CA VAL A 34 2.46 -5.47 -7.17
C VAL A 34 0.95 -5.55 -7.37
N PHE A 35 0.39 -4.66 -8.20
CA PHE A 35 -1.04 -4.66 -8.50
C PHE A 35 -1.51 -5.95 -9.19
N VAL A 36 -0.78 -6.42 -10.21
CA VAL A 36 -1.11 -7.66 -10.91
C VAL A 36 -1.03 -8.86 -9.97
N TYR A 37 -0.01 -8.93 -9.11
CA TYR A 37 0.15 -10.02 -8.15
C TYR A 37 -0.97 -10.00 -7.09
N ASN A 38 -1.29 -8.83 -6.56
CA ASN A 38 -2.36 -8.68 -5.58
C ASN A 38 -3.73 -9.06 -6.18
N SER A 39 -4.02 -8.61 -7.41
CA SER A 39 -5.25 -8.96 -8.11
C SER A 39 -5.38 -10.45 -8.39
N LYS A 40 -4.29 -11.13 -8.76
CA LYS A 40 -4.29 -12.58 -8.95
C LYS A 40 -4.49 -13.32 -7.62
N GLN A 41 -3.81 -12.90 -6.57
CA GLN A 41 -3.95 -13.52 -5.24
C GLN A 41 -5.39 -13.45 -4.73
N GLU A 42 -6.07 -12.31 -4.87
CA GLU A 42 -7.47 -12.20 -4.47
C GLU A 42 -8.34 -13.22 -5.22
N LYS A 43 -8.18 -13.36 -6.53
CA LYS A 43 -8.95 -14.32 -7.34
C LYS A 43 -8.75 -15.77 -6.88
N TYR A 44 -7.51 -16.19 -6.67
CA TYR A 44 -7.23 -17.56 -6.20
C TYR A 44 -7.83 -17.84 -4.82
N LYS A 45 -7.81 -16.88 -3.90
CA LYS A 45 -8.44 -17.03 -2.57
C LYS A 45 -9.95 -17.21 -2.68
N TYR A 46 -10.63 -16.44 -3.54
CA TYR A 46 -12.07 -16.56 -3.74
C TYR A 46 -12.46 -17.88 -4.42
N ASP A 47 -11.70 -18.32 -5.43
CA ASP A 47 -11.98 -19.58 -6.12
C ASP A 47 -11.82 -20.78 -5.17
N ALA A 48 -10.78 -20.78 -4.32
CA ALA A 48 -10.60 -21.81 -3.30
C ALA A 48 -11.75 -21.84 -2.28
N LEU A 49 -12.24 -20.67 -1.85
CA LEU A 49 -13.43 -20.56 -0.99
C LEU A 49 -14.69 -21.14 -1.64
N ILE A 50 -14.90 -20.87 -2.93
CA ILE A 50 -16.05 -21.39 -3.69
C ILE A 50 -15.92 -22.91 -3.86
N GLU A 51 -14.72 -23.43 -4.05
CA GLU A 51 -14.50 -24.87 -4.20
C GLU A 51 -14.66 -25.63 -2.87
N VAL A 52 -14.14 -25.08 -1.77
CA VAL A 52 -14.32 -25.64 -0.43
C VAL A 52 -15.80 -25.59 -0.02
N SER A 53 -16.49 -24.47 -0.25
CA SER A 53 -17.92 -24.33 0.09
C SER A 53 -18.84 -25.29 -0.67
N LYS A 54 -18.46 -25.71 -1.89
CA LYS A 54 -19.21 -26.71 -2.67
C LYS A 54 -19.00 -28.15 -2.18
N ASN A 55 -17.89 -28.43 -1.48
CA ASN A 55 -17.56 -29.78 -1.00
C ASN A 55 -18.00 -30.01 0.46
N VAL A 56 -18.24 -28.96 1.23
CA VAL A 56 -18.78 -29.04 2.60
C VAL A 56 -20.30 -29.17 2.57
N LYS A 57 -20.85 -30.18 3.27
CA LYS A 57 -22.28 -30.56 3.21
C LYS A 57 -23.16 -29.84 4.24
N GLU A 58 -22.57 -29.21 5.24
CA GLU A 58 -23.25 -28.49 6.32
C GLU A 58 -23.14 -26.98 6.08
N SER A 59 -24.29 -26.29 5.99
CA SER A 59 -24.35 -24.84 5.71
C SER A 59 -23.66 -23.99 6.79
N GLU A 60 -23.50 -24.54 8.00
CA GLU A 60 -22.90 -23.86 9.15
C GLU A 60 -21.37 -23.79 9.06
N GLU A 61 -20.69 -24.89 8.69
CA GLU A 61 -19.23 -24.90 8.48
C GLU A 61 -18.80 -24.00 7.30
N VAL A 62 -19.63 -23.92 6.26
CA VAL A 62 -19.41 -22.99 5.13
C VAL A 62 -19.52 -21.53 5.58
N SER A 63 -20.48 -21.25 6.47
CA SER A 63 -20.67 -19.91 7.05
C SER A 63 -19.47 -19.49 7.90
N ASP A 64 -18.94 -20.39 8.72
CA ASP A 64 -17.78 -20.11 9.58
C ASP A 64 -16.47 -19.97 8.79
N LEU A 65 -16.30 -20.75 7.71
CA LEU A 65 -15.19 -20.57 6.76
C LEU A 65 -15.29 -19.23 6.01
N LEU A 66 -16.50 -18.83 5.60
CA LEU A 66 -16.74 -17.51 4.99
C LEU A 66 -16.48 -16.37 5.98
N LYS A 67 -16.90 -16.51 7.24
CA LYS A 67 -16.65 -15.51 8.30
C LYS A 67 -15.16 -15.38 8.60
N SER A 68 -14.43 -16.47 8.81
CA SER A 68 -12.99 -16.44 9.11
C SER A 68 -12.15 -15.80 7.99
N PHE A 69 -12.48 -16.04 6.71
CA PHE A 69 -11.82 -15.35 5.60
C PHE A 69 -12.22 -13.87 5.48
N LYS A 70 -13.46 -13.52 5.82
CA LYS A 70 -13.93 -12.13 5.83
C LYS A 70 -13.28 -11.33 6.97
N GLU A 71 -13.11 -11.95 8.14
CA GLU A 71 -12.36 -11.40 9.27
C GLU A 71 -10.87 -11.26 8.97
N GLU A 72 -10.24 -12.25 8.30
CA GLU A 72 -8.84 -12.15 7.87
C GLU A 72 -8.65 -10.93 6.93
N LYS A 73 -9.61 -10.67 6.03
CA LYS A 73 -9.60 -9.47 5.17
C LYS A 73 -9.85 -8.17 5.94
N LYS A 74 -10.53 -8.24 7.08
CA LYS A 74 -10.89 -7.09 7.92
C LYS A 74 -9.86 -6.78 9.00
N SER A 75 -8.88 -7.66 9.19
CA SER A 75 -7.76 -7.50 10.12
C SER A 75 -6.81 -6.38 9.67
N ASN A 76 -7.22 -5.17 10.05
CA ASN A 76 -6.39 -4.16 10.69
C ASN A 76 -5.31 -3.46 9.84
N THR A 77 -5.72 -2.76 8.79
CA THR A 77 -5.15 -1.43 8.55
C THR A 77 -5.98 -0.41 9.29
N ASP A 78 -5.79 -0.29 10.61
CA ASP A 78 -6.25 0.89 11.34
C ASP A 78 -5.76 2.12 10.56
N LEU A 79 -6.70 2.88 9.98
CA LEU A 79 -6.37 4.09 9.22
C LEU A 79 -5.55 5.06 10.09
N ARG A 80 -5.75 5.00 11.41
CA ARG A 80 -5.00 5.72 12.44
C ARG A 80 -3.51 5.35 12.46
N LYS A 81 -3.19 4.05 12.43
CA LYS A 81 -1.81 3.55 12.40
C LYS A 81 -1.14 3.89 11.08
N THR A 82 -1.86 3.71 9.98
CA THR A 82 -1.37 4.05 8.64
C THR A 82 -1.10 5.55 8.51
N GLY A 83 -2.03 6.39 8.98
CA GLY A 83 -1.87 7.85 8.96
C GLY A 83 -0.68 8.33 9.78
N LEU A 84 -0.44 7.75 10.96
CA LEU A 84 0.73 8.07 11.78
C LEU A 84 2.04 7.75 11.06
N VAL A 85 2.15 6.56 10.45
CA VAL A 85 3.34 6.16 9.68
C VAL A 85 3.58 7.09 8.49
N THR A 86 2.52 7.48 7.79
CA THR A 86 2.61 8.43 6.66
C THR A 86 3.06 9.82 7.11
N ILE A 87 2.58 10.32 8.27
CA ILE A 87 3.05 11.59 8.86
C ILE A 87 4.55 11.53 9.15
N PHE A 88 5.01 10.47 9.82
CA PHE A 88 6.43 10.30 10.13
C PHE A 88 7.30 10.16 8.86
N THR A 89 6.78 9.50 7.84
CA THR A 89 7.46 9.40 6.54
C THR A 89 7.58 10.76 5.87
N GLY A 90 6.51 11.58 5.89
CA GLY A 90 6.54 12.95 5.38
C GLY A 90 7.55 13.84 6.11
N ILE A 91 7.54 13.81 7.44
CA ILE A 91 8.52 14.52 8.28
C ILE A 91 9.94 14.05 7.97
N GLY A 92 10.16 12.73 7.88
CA GLY A 92 11.46 12.15 7.56
C GLY A 92 11.98 12.59 6.19
N LEU A 93 11.10 12.65 5.18
CA LEU A 93 11.46 13.08 3.83
C LEU A 93 11.78 14.58 3.79
N SER A 94 11.00 15.40 4.50
CA SER A 94 11.28 16.84 4.63
C SER A 94 12.58 17.10 5.41
N ALA A 95 12.81 16.38 6.50
CA ALA A 95 14.04 16.50 7.28
C ALA A 95 15.27 16.03 6.49
N LEU A 96 15.15 14.97 5.70
CA LEU A 96 16.24 14.47 4.85
C LEU A 96 16.63 15.49 3.78
N ASP A 97 15.67 16.23 3.22
CA ASP A 97 16.00 17.31 2.29
C ASP A 97 16.64 18.49 3.00
N TYR A 98 16.07 18.93 4.14
CA TYR A 98 16.57 20.09 4.89
C TYR A 98 17.98 19.89 5.46
N PHE A 99 18.28 18.70 5.99
CA PHE A 99 19.58 18.38 6.60
C PHE A 99 20.57 17.70 5.66
N GLY A 100 20.12 17.22 4.49
CA GLY A 100 20.92 16.37 3.60
C GLY A 100 21.08 16.93 2.19
N LEU A 101 20.00 16.88 1.40
CA LEU A 101 20.07 17.08 -0.06
C LEU A 101 19.99 18.56 -0.48
N GLY A 102 19.36 19.43 0.30
CA GLY A 102 19.27 20.87 0.03
C GLY A 102 18.61 21.21 -1.31
N THR A 103 17.71 20.35 -1.81
CA THR A 103 17.09 20.52 -3.13
C THR A 103 15.80 21.34 -3.12
N ASP A 104 15.25 21.64 -1.92
CA ASP A 104 13.96 22.28 -1.63
C ASP A 104 12.71 21.55 -2.19
N VAL A 105 12.88 20.76 -3.25
CA VAL A 105 11.84 19.98 -3.91
C VAL A 105 11.43 18.79 -3.04
N LEU A 106 12.38 18.04 -2.46
CA LEU A 106 12.04 16.92 -1.59
C LEU A 106 11.39 17.39 -0.28
N PHE A 107 11.70 18.59 0.19
CA PHE A 107 11.06 19.21 1.33
C PHE A 107 9.56 19.42 1.08
N GLY A 108 9.22 19.95 -0.09
CA GLY A 108 7.83 20.11 -0.52
C GLY A 108 7.09 18.78 -0.69
N VAL A 109 7.75 17.77 -1.26
CA VAL A 109 7.18 16.41 -1.38
C VAL A 109 6.94 15.79 0.00
N GLY A 110 7.87 15.96 0.94
CA GLY A 110 7.72 15.47 2.32
C GLY A 110 6.55 16.13 3.05
N LEU A 111 6.36 17.45 2.88
CA LEU A 111 5.21 18.16 3.44
C LEU A 111 3.89 17.65 2.85
N LEU A 112 3.85 17.42 1.54
CA LEU A 112 2.67 16.85 0.87
C LEU A 112 2.31 15.49 1.47
N VAL A 113 3.29 14.60 1.63
CA VAL A 113 3.09 13.28 2.26
C VAL A 113 2.61 13.42 3.71
N MET A 114 3.15 14.38 4.47
CA MET A 114 2.70 14.67 5.83
C MET A 114 1.21 15.07 5.86
N PHE A 115 0.77 15.95 4.96
CA PHE A 115 -0.65 16.33 4.86
C PHE A 115 -1.57 15.16 4.52
N ILE A 116 -1.13 14.24 3.65
CA ILE A 116 -1.86 12.99 3.37
C ILE A 116 -2.03 12.17 4.64
N GLY A 117 -0.95 12.01 5.42
CA GLY A 117 -0.97 11.26 6.67
C GLY A 117 -1.92 11.87 7.72
N VAL A 118 -1.99 13.20 7.81
CA VAL A 118 -2.98 13.89 8.67
C VAL A 118 -4.40 13.57 8.22
N GLY A 119 -4.68 13.59 6.92
CA GLY A 119 -5.97 13.20 6.36
C GLY A 119 -6.36 11.76 6.70
N GLN A 120 -5.41 10.82 6.58
CA GLN A 120 -5.62 9.41 6.95
C GLN A 120 -5.89 9.23 8.44
N MET A 121 -5.18 9.98 9.29
CA MET A 121 -5.39 9.94 10.75
C MET A 121 -6.80 10.42 11.11
N ILE A 122 -7.24 11.55 10.54
CA ILE A 122 -8.59 12.09 10.76
C ILE A 122 -9.65 11.11 10.26
N ALA A 123 -9.49 10.55 9.06
CA ALA A 123 -10.43 9.59 8.51
C ALA A 123 -10.55 8.32 9.38
N GLY A 124 -9.46 7.88 10.00
CA GLY A 124 -9.48 6.75 10.95
C GLY A 124 -10.19 7.05 12.28
N TYR A 125 -10.33 8.32 12.67
CA TYR A 125 -11.18 8.73 13.80
C TYR A 125 -12.64 8.95 13.41
N VAL A 126 -12.89 9.46 12.20
CA VAL A 126 -14.26 9.74 11.69
C VAL A 126 -15.00 8.45 11.30
N TYR A 127 -14.31 7.47 10.74
CA TYR A 127 -14.87 6.15 10.40
C TYR A 127 -14.24 5.07 11.29
N PRO A 128 -14.69 4.93 12.54
CA PRO A 128 -14.24 3.84 13.38
C PRO A 128 -14.71 2.51 12.79
N ASN A 129 -13.77 1.59 12.55
CA ASN A 129 -14.01 0.23 12.00
C ASN A 129 -14.78 -0.72 12.94
N GLN A 130 -15.44 -0.17 13.98
CA GLN A 130 -15.99 -0.88 15.13
C GLN A 130 -17.41 -1.49 15.01
N PRO A 131 -18.24 -1.30 13.96
CA PRO A 131 -19.60 -1.83 14.03
C PRO A 131 -19.68 -3.37 14.02
N ASP A 132 -18.77 -4.06 13.32
CA ASP A 132 -18.95 -5.51 13.12
C ASP A 132 -18.41 -6.37 14.29
N GLU A 133 -17.47 -5.86 15.09
CA GLU A 133 -16.87 -6.60 16.22
C GLU A 133 -17.87 -6.78 17.39
N ILE A 134 -18.81 -5.85 17.55
CA ILE A 134 -19.90 -5.95 18.52
C ILE A 134 -20.99 -6.90 18.03
N THR A 135 -21.29 -6.92 16.73
CA THR A 135 -22.33 -7.82 16.17
C THR A 135 -21.90 -9.29 16.20
N ASP A 136 -20.65 -9.60 15.85
CA ASP A 136 -20.15 -10.98 15.90
C ASP A 136 -20.04 -11.51 17.34
N THR A 137 -19.66 -10.66 18.30
CA THR A 137 -19.65 -11.06 19.71
C THR A 137 -21.06 -11.37 20.21
N VAL A 138 -22.06 -10.51 19.94
CA VAL A 138 -23.46 -10.76 20.33
C VAL A 138 -24.02 -12.03 19.68
N GLU A 139 -23.77 -12.26 18.39
CA GLU A 139 -24.26 -13.45 17.68
C GLU A 139 -23.62 -14.75 18.23
N SER A 140 -22.36 -14.71 18.68
CA SER A 140 -21.70 -15.83 19.36
C SER A 140 -22.29 -16.15 20.73
N TYR A 141 -22.88 -15.16 21.42
CA TYR A 141 -23.61 -15.36 22.68
C TYR A 141 -25.03 -15.89 22.46
N GLU A 142 -25.68 -15.58 21.33
CA GLU A 142 -27.03 -16.07 21.00
C GLU A 142 -27.05 -17.53 20.51
N LYS A 143 -25.96 -18.02 19.90
CA LYS A 143 -25.84 -19.40 19.44
C LYS A 143 -25.45 -20.42 20.53
N LYS A 144 -25.22 -19.97 21.77
CA LYS A 144 -24.76 -20.80 22.89
C LYS A 144 -25.90 -21.12 23.87
#